data_AF-A0A918HFX2-F1
#
_entry.id   AF-A0A918HFX2-F1
#
_cell.length_a   1.000
_cell.length_b   1.000
_cell.length_c   1.000
_cell.angle_alpha   90.00
_cell.angle_beta   90.00
_cell.angle_gamma   90.00
#
_symmetry.space_group_name_H-M   'P 1'
#
loop_
_entity.id
_entity.type
_entity.pdbx_description
1 polymer ?
#
loop_
_entity_poly.entity_id
_entity_poly.type
_entity_poly.pdbx_seq_one_letter_code
_entity_poly.pdbx_strand_id
1 'polypeptide(L)'
;MKKLWAALATTGVLGASLVALAPAASAAPQACVTTTITTGYRTYSETASKSSTSTCSDLNLTYANDTSAVGYDCYRGMYRNSAGTWFRGTSGWHCLDDGAYAVDTVLLLTDLNDGTTFGVESYYDAPDYVNITH
;
A
#
# COMPACT_ATOMS: atom_id res chain seq x y z
N MET A 1 -5.47 -84.30 25.78
CA MET A 1 -6.51 -83.76 24.87
C MET A 1 -7.28 -82.65 25.58
N LYS A 2 -7.19 -81.40 25.11
CA LYS A 2 -8.20 -80.32 25.17
C LYS A 2 -7.59 -79.07 24.53
N LYS A 3 -8.38 -78.40 23.68
CA LYS A 3 -8.00 -77.41 22.67
C LYS A 3 -8.32 -75.98 23.13
N LEU A 4 -7.54 -75.03 22.56
CA LEU A 4 -7.82 -73.61 22.27
C LEU A 4 -8.01 -72.70 23.52
N TRP A 5 -7.71 -71.40 23.53
CA TRP A 5 -7.98 -70.34 22.54
C TRP A 5 -6.93 -69.22 22.57
N ALA A 6 -6.76 -68.57 21.42
CA ALA A 6 -5.87 -67.46 21.16
C ALA A 6 -6.33 -66.13 21.79
N ALA A 7 -5.37 -65.28 22.15
CA ALA A 7 -5.59 -63.85 22.39
C ALA A 7 -4.50 -63.06 21.65
N LEU A 8 -4.91 -62.38 20.57
CA LEU A 8 -4.09 -61.47 19.79
C LEU A 8 -4.23 -60.08 20.43
N ALA A 9 -3.18 -59.58 21.09
CA ALA A 9 -3.15 -58.23 21.63
C ALA A 9 -2.24 -57.35 20.76
N THR A 10 -2.82 -56.63 19.79
CA THR A 10 -2.13 -55.58 19.03
C THR A 10 -2.36 -54.25 19.73
N THR A 11 -1.36 -53.76 20.46
CA THR A 11 -1.32 -52.40 21.00
C THR A 11 -1.21 -51.39 19.86
N GLY A 12 -2.30 -50.70 19.55
CA GLY A 12 -2.30 -49.53 18.68
C GLY A 12 -1.80 -48.32 19.46
N VAL A 13 -0.62 -47.80 19.12
CA VAL A 13 -0.15 -46.50 19.60
C VAL A 13 -0.76 -45.42 18.71
N LEU A 14 -1.65 -44.60 19.27
CA LEU A 14 -2.13 -43.38 18.64
C LEU A 14 -0.97 -42.38 18.63
N GLY A 15 -0.30 -42.24 17.50
CA GLY A 15 0.61 -41.14 17.24
C GLY A 15 -0.18 -39.84 17.13
N ALA A 16 -0.17 -39.02 18.17
CA ALA A 16 -0.71 -37.67 18.10
C ALA A 16 0.25 -36.82 17.24
N SER A 17 -0.18 -36.50 16.02
CA SER A 17 0.48 -35.49 15.19
C SER A 17 0.29 -34.12 15.87
N LEU A 18 1.31 -33.67 16.60
CA LEU A 18 1.37 -32.29 17.07
C LEU A 18 1.51 -31.38 15.84
N VAL A 19 0.42 -30.74 15.44
CA VAL A 19 0.47 -29.64 14.48
C VAL A 19 1.14 -28.48 15.20
N ALA A 20 2.44 -28.29 14.97
CA ALA A 20 3.10 -27.07 15.37
C ALA A 20 2.51 -25.93 14.52
N LEU A 21 1.64 -25.11 15.10
CA LEU A 21 1.27 -23.84 14.50
C LEU A 21 2.57 -23.02 14.41
N ALA A 22 3.03 -22.75 13.19
CA ALA A 22 4.13 -21.84 12.97
C ALA A 22 3.81 -20.50 13.64
N PRO A 23 4.79 -19.84 14.27
CA PRO A 23 4.60 -18.48 14.77
C PRO A 23 4.08 -17.61 13.62
N ALA A 24 2.96 -16.92 13.84
CA ALA A 24 2.57 -15.85 12.94
C ALA A 24 3.75 -14.87 12.89
N ALA A 25 4.37 -14.74 11.71
CA ALA A 25 5.38 -13.73 11.51
C ALA A 25 4.72 -12.37 11.77
N SER A 26 5.03 -11.77 12.92
CA SER A 26 4.66 -10.38 13.17
C SER A 26 5.49 -9.56 12.20
N ALA A 27 4.85 -9.03 11.15
CA ALA A 27 5.48 -8.01 10.33
C ALA A 27 5.97 -6.90 11.28
N ALA A 28 7.25 -6.52 11.17
CA ALA A 28 7.73 -5.34 11.88
C ALA A 28 6.83 -4.15 11.50
N PRO A 29 6.59 -3.18 12.39
CA PRO A 29 5.87 -1.96 12.04
C PRO A 29 6.52 -1.36 10.79
N GLN A 30 5.78 -1.21 9.70
CA GLN A 30 6.33 -0.57 8.50
C GLN A 30 6.64 0.89 8.84
N ALA A 31 7.88 1.31 8.59
CA ALA A 31 8.36 2.64 8.90
C ALA A 31 7.98 3.61 7.78
N CYS A 32 6.68 3.73 7.49
CA CYS A 32 6.23 4.53 6.35
C CYS A 32 6.30 6.03 6.65
N VAL A 33 6.70 6.82 5.66
CA VAL A 33 6.68 8.28 5.76
C VAL A 33 5.41 8.78 5.09
N THR A 34 4.66 9.63 5.78
CA THR A 34 3.47 10.28 5.19
C THR A 34 3.76 11.75 4.95
N THR A 35 3.35 12.24 3.80
CA THR A 35 3.42 13.66 3.42
C THR A 35 2.08 14.11 2.89
N THR A 36 1.60 15.24 3.40
CA THR A 36 0.41 15.91 2.86
C THR A 36 0.81 16.77 1.66
N ILE A 37 0.08 16.65 0.56
CA ILE A 37 0.30 17.40 -0.68
C ILE A 37 -0.97 18.16 -1.03
N THR A 38 -0.82 19.45 -1.32
CA THR A 38 -1.84 20.24 -2.01
C THR A 38 -1.74 19.98 -3.51
N THR A 39 -2.81 19.48 -4.13
CA THR A 39 -2.83 19.12 -5.56
C THR A 39 -2.91 20.35 -6.47
N GLY A 40 -2.65 20.16 -7.77
CA GLY A 40 -2.91 21.15 -8.80
C GLY A 40 -3.93 20.68 -9.83
N TYR A 41 -4.62 21.60 -10.49
CA TYR A 41 -5.60 21.26 -11.52
C TYR A 41 -4.90 20.82 -12.81
N ARG A 42 -4.97 19.53 -13.13
CA ARG A 42 -4.32 18.87 -14.29
C ARG A 42 -2.80 19.10 -14.37
N THR A 43 -2.20 19.40 -13.22
CA THR A 43 -0.76 19.61 -12.98
C THR A 43 -0.48 19.41 -11.49
N TYR A 44 0.78 19.38 -11.06
CA TYR A 44 1.12 19.45 -9.64
C TYR A 44 1.11 20.92 -9.15
N SER A 45 0.89 21.12 -7.85
CA SER A 45 1.05 22.41 -7.16
C SER A 45 2.18 22.31 -6.13
N GLU A 46 1.94 21.61 -5.01
CA GLU A 46 2.98 21.27 -4.04
C GLU A 46 3.74 20.01 -4.47
N THR A 47 4.96 19.88 -3.94
CA THR A 47 5.83 18.74 -4.23
C THR A 47 6.54 18.26 -2.98
N ALA A 48 6.89 16.99 -2.95
CA ALA A 48 7.73 16.39 -1.91
C ALA A 48 8.79 15.51 -2.55
N SER A 49 9.76 15.05 -1.75
CA SER A 49 10.76 14.08 -2.19
C SER A 49 10.43 12.72 -1.61
N LYS A 50 10.54 11.66 -2.43
CA LYS A 50 10.38 10.29 -1.94
C LYS A 50 11.39 10.01 -0.82
N SER A 51 10.90 9.49 0.29
CA SER A 51 11.71 9.14 1.46
C SER A 51 12.64 7.98 1.14
N SER A 52 13.90 8.08 1.57
CA SER A 52 14.86 6.97 1.51
C SER A 52 14.81 6.05 2.75
N THR A 53 14.02 6.40 3.75
CA THR A 53 13.92 5.62 5.00
C THR A 53 12.61 4.87 5.11
N SER A 54 11.71 5.03 4.14
CA SER A 54 10.43 4.35 4.17
C SER A 54 10.52 2.94 3.61
N THR A 55 9.64 2.09 4.14
CA THR A 55 9.47 0.71 3.70
C THR A 55 8.14 0.47 2.99
N CYS A 56 7.32 1.51 2.81
CA CYS A 56 6.08 1.42 2.06
C CYS A 56 6.34 1.41 0.55
N SER A 57 5.36 0.96 -0.23
CA SER A 57 5.35 1.21 -1.68
C SER A 57 5.34 2.71 -1.96
N ASP A 58 5.81 3.11 -3.14
CA ASP A 58 6.13 4.50 -3.48
C ASP A 58 5.01 5.53 -3.25
N LEU A 59 4.30 6.04 -4.26
CA LEU A 59 3.29 7.07 -4.00
C LEU A 59 1.94 6.43 -3.68
N ASN A 60 1.78 6.06 -2.43
CA ASN A 60 0.56 5.47 -1.90
C ASN A 60 -0.40 6.56 -1.44
N LEU A 61 -1.53 6.76 -2.13
CA LEU A 61 -2.55 7.68 -1.65
C LEU A 61 -3.34 7.01 -0.54
N THR A 62 -3.19 7.51 0.68
CA THR A 62 -3.85 6.98 1.89
C THR A 62 -4.94 7.90 2.43
N TYR A 63 -5.06 9.11 1.88
CA TYR A 63 -6.18 10.02 2.17
C TYR A 63 -6.44 10.92 0.98
N ALA A 64 -7.72 11.13 0.66
CA ALA A 64 -8.19 12.15 -0.27
C ALA A 64 -9.21 13.07 0.42
N ASN A 65 -9.16 14.34 0.06
CA ASN A 65 -10.13 15.35 0.44
C ASN A 65 -10.19 16.40 -0.65
N ASP A 66 -11.15 16.21 -1.54
CA ASP A 66 -11.66 17.19 -2.49
C ASP A 66 -12.20 18.39 -1.69
N THR A 67 -11.64 19.58 -1.94
CA THR A 67 -12.12 20.78 -1.23
C THR A 67 -13.32 21.44 -1.90
N SER A 68 -13.71 20.93 -3.08
CA SER A 68 -14.93 21.29 -3.76
C SER A 68 -16.16 20.66 -3.09
N ALA A 69 -17.35 21.00 -3.59
CA ALA A 69 -18.61 20.47 -3.04
C ALA A 69 -18.97 19.06 -3.57
N VAL A 70 -18.13 18.46 -4.43
CA VAL A 70 -18.44 17.19 -5.10
C VAL A 70 -18.08 15.98 -4.23
N GLY A 71 -17.03 16.10 -3.40
CA GLY A 71 -16.60 15.10 -2.43
C GLY A 71 -15.87 13.91 -3.06
N TYR A 72 -15.33 14.12 -4.26
CA TYR A 72 -14.65 13.12 -5.08
C TYR A 72 -13.83 13.82 -6.18
N ASP A 73 -12.60 13.35 -6.42
CA ASP A 73 -11.82 13.71 -7.61
C ASP A 73 -11.05 12.49 -8.14
N CYS A 74 -10.43 12.63 -9.31
CA CYS A 74 -9.45 11.69 -9.83
C CYS A 74 -8.03 12.26 -9.69
N TYR A 75 -7.18 11.49 -9.03
CA TYR A 75 -5.80 11.84 -8.72
C TYR A 75 -4.80 11.10 -9.59
N ARG A 76 -3.70 11.75 -9.95
CA ARG A 76 -2.59 11.11 -10.66
C ARG A 76 -1.25 11.60 -10.16
N GLY A 77 -0.33 10.67 -9.95
CA GLY A 77 1.03 10.98 -9.54
C GLY A 77 1.85 11.59 -10.68
N MET A 78 2.72 12.54 -10.33
CA MET A 78 3.74 13.08 -11.21
C MET A 78 5.10 13.00 -10.54
N TYR A 79 6.16 12.90 -11.34
CA TYR A 79 7.53 12.91 -10.83
C TYR A 79 8.46 13.70 -11.74
N ARG A 80 9.54 14.21 -11.14
CA ARG A 80 10.58 14.94 -11.82
C ARG A 80 11.80 14.04 -12.03
N ASN A 81 12.18 13.81 -13.28
CA ASN A 81 13.36 13.03 -13.58
C ASN A 81 14.66 13.79 -13.25
N SER A 82 15.81 13.13 -13.38
CA SER A 82 17.13 13.72 -13.11
C SER A 82 17.50 14.89 -14.03
N ALA A 83 16.90 14.99 -15.22
CA ALA A 83 17.05 16.13 -16.12
C ALA A 83 16.16 17.33 -15.74
N GLY A 84 15.36 17.19 -14.68
CA GLY A 84 14.46 18.23 -14.20
C GLY A 84 13.13 18.32 -14.95
N THR A 85 12.82 17.38 -15.83
CA THR A 85 11.57 17.30 -16.59
C THR A 85 10.51 16.52 -15.82
N TRP A 86 9.27 17.01 -15.87
CA TRP A 86 8.12 16.38 -15.22
C TRP A 86 7.43 15.36 -16.11
N PHE A 87 7.10 14.22 -15.53
CA PHE A 87 6.36 13.13 -16.16
C PHE A 87 5.16 12.75 -15.31
N ARG A 88 4.12 12.29 -16.00
CA ARG A 88 2.96 11.67 -15.36
C ARG A 88 3.24 10.19 -15.13
N GLY A 89 2.72 9.68 -14.03
CA GLY A 89 2.72 8.27 -13.72
C GLY A 89 2.02 7.42 -14.76
N THR A 90 2.53 6.21 -14.95
CA THR A 90 1.93 5.19 -15.82
C THR A 90 0.66 4.58 -15.22
N SER A 91 0.49 4.66 -13.90
CA SER A 91 -0.71 4.19 -13.18
C SER A 91 -2.00 4.89 -13.61
N GLY A 92 -1.89 6.08 -14.23
CA GLY A 92 -3.05 6.82 -14.72
C GLY A 92 -3.82 7.54 -13.61
N TRP A 93 -5.10 7.77 -13.85
CA TRP A 93 -5.99 8.47 -12.92
C TRP A 93 -6.67 7.49 -11.97
N HIS A 94 -6.68 7.82 -10.68
CA HIS A 94 -7.36 7.09 -9.61
C HIS A 94 -8.47 7.95 -9.06
N CYS A 95 -9.68 7.49 -9.30
CA CYS A 95 -10.93 8.19 -9.08
C CYS A 95 -11.52 7.77 -7.74
N LEU A 96 -11.54 8.68 -6.77
CA LEU A 96 -11.68 8.38 -5.34
C LEU A 96 -12.60 9.38 -4.64
N ASP A 97 -13.48 8.88 -3.78
CA ASP A 97 -14.27 9.71 -2.88
C ASP A 97 -13.38 10.25 -1.74
N ASP A 98 -13.87 11.26 -1.01
CA ASP A 98 -13.18 11.72 0.18
C ASP A 98 -13.08 10.63 1.25
N GLY A 99 -11.90 10.50 1.84
CA GLY A 99 -11.69 9.56 2.94
C GLY A 99 -10.29 8.96 2.99
N ALA A 100 -10.16 7.98 3.89
CA ALA A 100 -8.93 7.25 4.11
C ALA A 100 -8.91 5.92 3.35
N TYR A 101 -7.73 5.60 2.80
CA TYR A 101 -7.47 4.41 2.02
C TYR A 101 -6.36 3.59 2.69
N ALA A 102 -6.48 2.27 2.65
CA ALA A 102 -5.44 1.39 3.16
C ALA A 102 -4.17 1.50 2.30
N VAL A 103 -3.00 1.46 2.96
CA VAL A 103 -1.71 1.37 2.28
C VAL A 103 -1.73 0.21 1.26
N ASP A 104 -1.17 0.48 0.08
CA ASP A 104 -1.03 -0.40 -1.08
C ASP A 104 -2.32 -0.64 -1.87
N THR A 105 -3.37 0.12 -1.56
CA THR A 105 -4.64 0.08 -2.33
C THR A 105 -4.60 1.01 -3.53
N VAL A 106 -4.06 2.22 -3.37
CA VAL A 106 -4.02 3.25 -4.42
C VAL A 106 -2.57 3.70 -4.65
N LEU A 107 -1.92 3.08 -5.64
CA LEU A 107 -0.56 3.42 -6.04
C LEU A 107 -0.58 4.39 -7.22
N LEU A 108 -0.29 5.66 -6.96
CA LEU A 108 -0.22 6.70 -8.00
C LEU A 108 1.05 6.60 -8.84
N LEU A 109 2.15 6.14 -8.23
CA LEU A 109 3.42 5.81 -8.88
C LEU A 109 4.01 4.55 -8.25
N THR A 110 4.74 3.80 -9.05
CA THR A 110 5.63 2.71 -8.66
C THR A 110 7.00 2.89 -9.30
N ASP A 111 7.99 2.16 -8.81
CA ASP A 111 9.37 2.15 -9.28
C ASP A 111 10.06 3.53 -9.27
N LEU A 112 9.72 4.36 -8.28
CA LEU A 112 10.31 5.66 -8.07
C LEU A 112 11.59 5.55 -7.24
N ASN A 113 12.69 6.15 -7.68
CA ASN A 113 13.91 6.18 -6.87
C ASN A 113 13.76 7.08 -5.65
N ASP A 114 14.41 6.74 -4.54
CA ASP A 114 14.44 7.59 -3.36
C ASP A 114 15.03 8.97 -3.69
N GLY A 115 14.50 10.01 -3.02
CA GLY A 115 14.85 11.41 -3.30
C GLY A 115 14.24 11.98 -4.58
N THR A 116 13.55 11.19 -5.40
CA THR A 116 12.83 11.70 -6.57
C THR A 116 11.75 12.66 -6.12
N THR A 117 11.73 13.87 -6.67
CA THR A 117 10.68 14.85 -6.42
C THR A 117 9.39 14.41 -7.10
N PHE A 118 8.28 14.46 -6.37
CA PHE A 118 6.97 14.09 -6.86
C PHE A 118 5.91 15.13 -6.50
N GLY A 119 4.76 15.06 -7.17
CA GLY A 119 3.55 15.83 -6.90
C GLY A 119 2.31 15.05 -7.34
N VAL A 120 1.13 15.63 -7.15
CA VAL A 120 -0.16 15.01 -7.48
C VAL A 120 -1.03 15.99 -8.27
N GLU A 121 -1.57 15.52 -9.39
CA GLU A 121 -2.62 16.21 -10.15
C GLU A 121 -4.00 15.82 -9.61
N SER A 122 -4.92 16.78 -9.62
CA SER A 122 -6.38 16.57 -9.56
C SER A 122 -6.99 16.81 -10.95
N TYR A 123 -8.08 16.13 -11.30
CA TYR A 123 -8.64 16.16 -12.65
C TYR A 123 -9.82 17.11 -12.81
N TYR A 124 -10.74 17.13 -11.83
CA TYR A 124 -11.98 17.90 -11.89
C TYR A 124 -11.76 19.33 -11.43
N ASP A 125 -11.06 19.51 -10.32
CA ASP A 125 -10.66 20.84 -9.84
C ASP A 125 -9.41 20.78 -8.94
N ALA A 126 -9.15 21.84 -8.20
CA ALA A 126 -8.02 22.01 -7.29
C ALA A 126 -8.20 23.31 -6.49
N PRO A 127 -7.59 23.45 -5.30
CA PRO A 127 -6.68 22.50 -4.66
C PRO A 127 -7.40 21.42 -3.85
N ASP A 128 -6.85 20.21 -3.82
CA ASP A 128 -7.25 19.15 -2.89
C ASP A 128 -6.13 18.87 -1.89
N TYR A 129 -6.48 18.22 -0.78
CA TYR A 129 -5.52 17.76 0.21
C TYR A 129 -5.44 16.25 0.21
N VAL A 130 -4.30 15.71 -0.21
CA VAL A 130 -4.05 14.26 -0.22
C VAL A 130 -2.91 13.90 0.72
N ASN A 131 -3.01 12.75 1.39
CA ASN A 131 -1.86 12.16 2.08
C ASN A 131 -1.23 11.09 1.21
N ILE A 132 0.06 11.25 0.99
CA ILE A 132 0.90 10.28 0.29
C ILE A 132 1.79 9.60 1.32
N THR A 133 1.61 8.30 1.48
CA THR A 133 2.49 7.43 2.24
C THR A 133 3.51 6.83 1.28
N HIS A 134 4.80 7.04 1.53
CA HIS A 134 5.92 6.66 0.66
C HIS A 134 7.15 6.35 1.46
#